data_AF-A0A7S3VXR3-F1
#
_entry.id   AF-A0A7S3VXR3-F1
#
_cell.length_a   1.000
_cell.length_b   1.000
_cell.length_c   1.000
_cell.angle_alpha   90.00
_cell.angle_beta   90.00
_cell.angle_gamma   90.00
#
_symmetry.space_group_name_H-M   'P 1'
#
loop_
_entity.id
_entity.type
_entity.pdbx_description
1 polymer ?
#
loop_
_entity_poly.entity_id
_entity_poly.type
_entity_poly.pdbx_seq_one_letter_code
_entity_poly.pdbx_strand_id
1 'polypeptide(L)'
;QGSGSSKVNSYQIEVPMEAIRAVVEEAGGELWFGEGFHPTHGESDPALIEQAIEMARRSDVTIIMGGLPDEYESEGFDRDHMRMPEQIDNLIASVARVQPRLVVVLSNGAPIEMPWIHEVPAVLETYLSGQAGGLAGADL
;
A
#
# COMPACT_ATOMS: atom_id res chain seq x y z
N GLN A 1 -2.84 10.84 5.77
CA GLN A 1 -3.79 11.98 5.72
C GLN A 1 -3.77 12.56 4.31
N GLY A 2 -4.82 13.26 3.88
CA GLY A 2 -4.89 13.82 2.52
C GLY A 2 -3.96 14.99 2.28
N SER A 3 -3.66 15.22 1.00
CA SER A 3 -2.93 16.40 0.51
C SER A 3 -3.85 17.64 0.52
N GLY A 4 -3.26 18.81 0.78
CA GLY A 4 -3.94 20.12 0.83
C GLY A 4 -3.66 20.95 2.09
N SER A 5 -4.35 22.09 2.23
CA SER A 5 -4.25 23.05 3.36
C SER A 5 -4.57 22.47 4.76
N SER A 6 -4.92 21.19 4.84
CA SER A 6 -5.21 20.43 6.06
C SER A 6 -4.00 19.64 6.59
N LYS A 7 -2.75 20.03 6.27
CA LYS A 7 -1.55 19.41 6.87
C LYS A 7 -1.53 19.67 8.38
N VAL A 8 -2.16 18.76 9.13
CA VAL A 8 -2.07 18.73 10.58
C VAL A 8 -0.67 18.22 10.93
N ASN A 9 0.06 19.02 11.70
CA ASN A 9 1.32 18.61 12.32
C ASN A 9 1.00 17.51 13.34
N SER A 10 1.04 16.26 12.89
CA SER A 10 0.66 15.11 13.70
C SER A 10 1.69 14.92 14.81
N TYR A 11 1.24 14.89 16.07
CA TYR A 11 2.12 14.76 17.25
C TYR A 11 2.84 13.41 17.29
N GLN A 12 2.18 12.36 16.77
CA GLN A 12 2.73 11.04 16.48
C GLN A 12 2.07 10.52 15.19
N ILE A 13 2.87 9.96 14.27
CA ILE A 13 2.36 9.22 13.12
C ILE A 13 2.63 7.76 13.43
N GLU A 14 1.57 6.97 13.61
CA GLU A 14 1.71 5.53 13.74
C GLU A 14 2.04 4.97 12.36
N VAL A 15 3.25 4.44 12.21
CA VAL A 15 3.68 3.81 10.97
C VAL A 15 2.99 2.44 10.91
N PRO A 16 2.17 2.14 9.89
CA PRO A 16 1.47 0.85 9.78
C PRO A 16 2.40 -0.36 9.94
N MET A 17 3.65 -0.23 9.50
CA MET A 17 4.71 -1.21 9.66
C MET A 17 5.03 -1.56 11.14
N GLU A 18 4.98 -0.59 12.05
CA GLU A 18 5.26 -0.80 13.47
C GLU A 18 4.11 -1.56 14.15
N ALA A 19 2.87 -1.20 13.82
CA ALA A 19 1.68 -1.91 14.28
C ALA A 19 1.68 -3.37 13.81
N ILE A 20 1.90 -3.60 12.50
CA ILE A 20 1.98 -4.94 11.91
C ILE A 20 3.13 -5.74 12.53
N ARG A 21 4.29 -5.12 12.75
CA ARG A 21 5.44 -5.77 13.39
C ARG A 21 5.10 -6.26 14.79
N ALA A 22 4.46 -5.43 15.61
CA ALA A 22 4.09 -5.82 16.97
C ALA A 22 3.16 -7.04 16.98
N VAL A 23 2.14 -7.04 16.12
CA VAL A 23 1.19 -8.16 16.00
C VAL A 23 1.89 -9.44 15.51
N VAL A 24 2.78 -9.34 14.52
CA VAL A 24 3.53 -10.48 13.98
C VAL A 24 4.49 -11.06 15.01
N GLU A 25 5.21 -10.20 15.74
CA GLU A 25 6.16 -10.63 16.78
C GLU A 25 5.45 -11.28 17.97
N GLU A 26 4.29 -10.74 18.39
CA GLU A 26 3.46 -11.35 19.44
C GLU A 26 2.95 -12.74 19.03
N ALA A 27 2.64 -12.93 17.75
CA ALA A 27 2.27 -14.22 17.17
C ALA A 27 3.47 -15.16 16.94
N GLY A 28 4.71 -14.72 17.21
CA GLY A 28 5.94 -15.49 17.01
C GLY A 28 6.37 -15.62 15.54
N GLY A 29 5.89 -14.74 14.67
CA GLY A 29 6.24 -14.69 13.25
C GLY A 29 7.43 -13.79 12.93
N GLU A 30 7.83 -13.78 11.67
CA GLU A 30 8.87 -12.91 11.13
C GLU A 30 8.27 -11.94 10.11
N LEU A 31 8.67 -10.66 10.17
CA LEU A 31 8.23 -9.63 9.24
C LEU A 31 9.39 -9.19 8.35
N TRP A 32 9.23 -9.38 7.04
CA TRP A 32 10.15 -8.84 6.04
C TRP A 32 9.54 -7.59 5.38
N PHE A 33 10.39 -6.61 5.12
CA PHE A 33 10.01 -5.36 4.44
C PHE A 33 10.76 -5.22 3.12
N GLY A 34 10.03 -4.88 2.07
CA GLY A 34 10.55 -4.49 0.77
C GLY A 34 9.81 -3.25 0.28
N GLU A 35 10.53 -2.34 -0.37
CA GLU A 35 9.99 -1.04 -0.79
C GLU A 35 8.93 -1.20 -1.90
N GLY A 36 9.17 -2.10 -2.86
CA GLY A 36 8.25 -2.45 -3.94
C GLY A 36 8.10 -1.39 -5.03
N PHE A 37 8.03 -0.11 -4.68
CA PHE A 37 7.96 1.02 -5.60
C PHE A 37 8.55 2.30 -5.00
N HIS A 38 9.03 3.22 -5.82
CA HIS A 38 9.59 4.48 -5.32
C HIS A 38 8.44 5.44 -4.92
N PRO A 39 8.43 5.98 -3.69
CA PRO A 39 7.28 6.72 -3.14
C PRO A 39 7.07 8.13 -3.72
N THR A 40 7.93 8.59 -4.64
CA THR A 40 8.07 10.02 -4.97
C THR A 40 8.13 10.33 -6.45
N HIS A 41 8.48 9.36 -7.30
CA HIS A 41 8.72 9.62 -8.72
C HIS A 41 7.88 8.76 -9.66
N GLY A 42 7.11 7.79 -9.13
CA GLY A 42 6.23 6.94 -9.94
C GLY A 42 6.95 6.15 -11.05
N GLU A 43 8.29 6.17 -11.07
CA GLU A 43 9.11 5.46 -12.03
C GLU A 43 9.19 3.99 -11.64
N SER A 44 8.68 3.14 -12.53
CA SER A 44 8.76 1.68 -12.40
C SER A 44 10.21 1.23 -12.33
N ASP A 45 10.64 0.74 -11.17
CA ASP A 45 11.91 0.02 -10.99
C ASP A 45 11.65 -1.49 -11.01
N PRO A 46 12.02 -2.19 -12.10
CA PRO A 46 11.83 -3.64 -12.20
C PRO A 46 12.57 -4.42 -11.11
N ALA A 47 13.68 -3.90 -10.57
CA ALA A 47 14.44 -4.57 -9.52
C ALA A 47 13.65 -4.61 -8.20
N LEU A 48 12.91 -3.54 -7.88
CA LEU A 48 12.04 -3.51 -6.70
C LEU A 48 10.87 -4.49 -6.82
N ILE A 49 10.29 -4.62 -8.03
CA ILE A 49 9.23 -5.59 -8.30
C ILE A 49 9.77 -7.02 -8.16
N GLU A 50 10.93 -7.33 -8.74
CA GLU A 50 11.53 -8.67 -8.63
C GLU A 50 11.87 -9.01 -7.17
N GLN A 51 12.39 -8.05 -6.41
CA GLN A 51 12.62 -8.22 -4.98
C GLN A 51 11.32 -8.54 -4.23
N ALA A 52 10.23 -7.81 -4.52
CA ALA A 52 8.93 -8.05 -3.90
C ALA A 52 8.37 -9.44 -4.27
N ILE A 53 8.54 -9.88 -5.52
CA ILE A 53 8.17 -11.22 -5.98
C ILE A 53 8.94 -12.30 -5.19
N GLU A 54 10.25 -12.15 -5.05
CA GLU A 54 11.09 -13.13 -4.36
C GLU A 54 10.78 -13.21 -2.87
N MET A 55 10.51 -12.07 -2.23
CA MET A 55 10.01 -12.02 -0.86
C MET A 55 8.66 -12.71 -0.75
N ALA A 56 7.71 -12.37 -1.61
CA ALA A 56 6.36 -12.93 -1.57
C ALA A 56 6.34 -14.46 -1.74
N ARG A 57 7.21 -15.02 -2.59
CA ARG A 57 7.34 -16.48 -2.76
C ARG A 57 7.80 -17.22 -1.51
N ARG A 58 8.51 -16.53 -0.61
CA ARG A 58 9.09 -17.09 0.60
C ARG A 58 8.28 -16.81 1.85
N SER A 59 7.24 -15.97 1.75
CA SER A 59 6.36 -15.61 2.86
C SER A 59 5.07 -16.43 2.87
N ASP A 60 4.51 -16.68 4.05
CA ASP A 60 3.21 -17.34 4.19
C ASP A 60 2.04 -16.44 3.77
N VAL A 61 2.20 -15.13 3.92
CA VAL A 61 1.23 -14.07 3.59
C VAL A 61 2.01 -12.88 3.06
N THR A 62 1.44 -12.13 2.13
CA THR A 62 2.00 -10.85 1.68
C THR A 62 0.95 -9.75 1.82
N ILE A 63 1.38 -8.60 2.35
CA ILE A 63 0.56 -7.39 2.46
C ILE A 63 1.22 -6.34 1.58
N ILE A 64 0.48 -5.80 0.61
CA ILE A 64 0.92 -4.66 -0.20
C ILE A 64 0.17 -3.42 0.27
N MET A 65 0.92 -2.39 0.64
CA MET A 65 0.37 -1.05 0.89
C MET A 65 0.44 -0.26 -0.43
N GLY A 66 -0.71 0.05 -1.01
CA GLY A 66 -0.82 0.78 -2.29
C GLY A 66 -1.78 1.97 -2.18
N GLY A 67 -1.83 2.82 -3.19
CA GLY A 67 -2.74 3.96 -3.20
C GLY A 67 -2.31 5.11 -4.08
N LEU A 68 -2.87 6.30 -3.81
CA LEU A 68 -2.53 7.53 -4.53
C LEU A 68 -1.43 8.30 -3.80
N PRO A 69 -0.31 8.64 -4.46
CA PRO A 69 0.67 9.54 -3.89
C PRO A 69 0.13 10.98 -3.85
N ASP A 70 0.69 11.82 -2.96
CA ASP A 70 0.28 13.22 -2.75
C ASP A 70 0.19 14.05 -4.05
N GLU A 71 1.03 13.74 -5.05
CA GLU A 71 1.05 14.40 -6.35
C GLU A 71 -0.23 14.16 -7.18
N TYR A 72 -0.90 13.02 -6.99
CA TYR A 72 -2.16 12.67 -7.65
C TYR A 72 -3.37 13.31 -6.95
N GLU A 73 -3.19 13.87 -5.75
CA GLU A 73 -4.27 14.43 -4.92
C GLU A 73 -4.06 15.93 -4.64
N SER A 74 -3.39 16.63 -5.55
CA SER A 74 -3.01 18.04 -5.36
C SER A 74 -4.22 18.97 -5.29
N GLU A 75 -4.23 19.88 -4.31
CA GLU A 75 -5.29 20.86 -4.10
C GLU A 75 -5.44 21.80 -5.31
N GLY A 76 -6.68 21.99 -5.77
CA GLY A 76 -7.00 22.89 -6.88
C GLY A 76 -6.91 22.25 -8.28
N PHE A 77 -6.73 20.92 -8.35
CA PHE A 77 -6.74 20.18 -9.61
C PHE A 77 -7.67 18.96 -9.51
N ASP A 78 -8.45 18.74 -10.56
CA ASP A 78 -9.18 17.49 -10.75
C ASP A 78 -8.29 16.50 -11.53
N ARG A 79 -8.39 15.21 -11.20
CA ARG A 79 -7.71 14.16 -11.97
C ARG A 79 -8.46 13.89 -13.27
N ASP A 80 -7.73 13.74 -14.36
CA ASP A 80 -8.31 13.37 -15.67
C ASP A 80 -8.72 11.88 -15.75
N HIS A 81 -8.29 11.06 -14.79
CA HIS A 81 -8.57 9.62 -14.74
C HIS A 81 -8.56 9.08 -13.30
N MET A 82 -9.13 7.89 -13.10
CA MET A 82 -9.16 7.22 -11.80
C MET A 82 -8.00 6.23 -11.59
N ARG A 83 -7.19 5.95 -12.61
CA ARG A 83 -6.00 5.06 -12.50
C ARG A 83 -5.00 5.49 -11.42
N MET A 84 -4.45 4.50 -10.73
CA MET A 84 -3.26 4.63 -9.88
C MET A 84 -1.99 4.79 -10.72
N PRO A 85 -0.85 5.14 -10.11
CA PRO A 85 0.45 4.98 -10.75
C PRO A 85 0.62 3.55 -11.28
N GLU A 86 0.99 3.42 -12.56
CA GLU A 86 1.09 2.13 -13.26
C GLU A 86 2.04 1.15 -12.56
N GLN A 87 3.09 1.65 -11.92
CA GLN A 87 4.02 0.83 -11.14
C GLN A 87 3.34 0.09 -9.98
N ILE A 88 2.38 0.71 -9.30
CA ILE A 88 1.65 0.09 -8.19
C ILE A 88 0.75 -1.03 -8.73
N ASP A 89 0.04 -0.77 -9.84
CA ASP A 89 -0.74 -1.80 -10.53
C ASP A 89 0.13 -2.99 -10.98
N ASN A 90 1.31 -2.70 -11.54
CA ASN A 90 2.26 -3.72 -11.99
C ASN A 90 2.83 -4.54 -10.83
N LEU A 91 3.15 -3.90 -9.70
CA LEU A 91 3.61 -4.58 -8.49
C LEU A 91 2.54 -5.54 -7.97
N ILE A 92 1.30 -5.06 -7.81
CA ILE A 92 0.18 -5.85 -7.30
C ILE A 92 -0.09 -7.05 -8.21
N ALA A 93 -0.23 -6.81 -9.52
CA ALA A 93 -0.47 -7.89 -10.48
C ALA A 93 0.67 -8.92 -10.50
N SER A 94 1.93 -8.48 -10.38
CA SER A 94 3.07 -9.39 -10.41
C SER A 94 3.16 -10.26 -9.15
N VAL A 95 2.88 -9.69 -7.98
CA VAL A 95 2.87 -10.43 -6.71
C VAL A 95 1.66 -11.37 -6.62
N ALA A 96 0.48 -10.93 -7.09
CA ALA A 96 -0.74 -11.74 -7.10
C ALA A 96 -0.56 -13.07 -7.84
N ARG A 97 0.28 -13.10 -8.88
CA ARG A 97 0.60 -14.31 -9.64
C ARG A 97 1.44 -15.33 -8.89
N VAL A 98 2.18 -14.92 -7.86
CA VAL A 98 3.10 -15.80 -7.12
C VAL A 98 2.69 -16.06 -5.68
N GLN A 99 1.77 -15.25 -5.13
CA GLN A 99 1.33 -15.34 -3.74
C GLN A 99 -0.20 -15.43 -3.64
N PRO A 100 -0.78 -16.63 -3.40
CA PRO A 100 -2.22 -16.81 -3.28
C PRO A 100 -2.82 -16.27 -1.98
N ARG A 101 -2.00 -15.88 -1.00
CA ARG A 101 -2.40 -15.25 0.27
C ARG A 101 -1.98 -13.79 0.31
N LEU A 102 -2.36 -13.06 -0.73
CA LEU A 102 -2.08 -11.63 -0.88
C LEU A 102 -3.24 -10.79 -0.34
N VAL A 103 -2.91 -9.78 0.45
CA VAL A 103 -3.81 -8.70 0.86
C VAL A 103 -3.28 -7.39 0.31
N VAL A 104 -4.13 -6.60 -0.35
CA VAL A 104 -3.80 -5.22 -0.77
C VAL A 104 -4.53 -4.25 0.14
N VAL A 105 -3.79 -3.39 0.83
CA VAL A 105 -4.33 -2.33 1.68
C VAL A 105 -4.18 -1.00 0.93
N LEU A 106 -5.30 -0.35 0.67
CA LEU A 106 -5.39 0.85 -0.16
C LEU A 106 -5.49 2.12 0.71
N SER A 107 -4.70 3.13 0.34
CA SER A 107 -4.71 4.47 0.91
C SER A 107 -4.84 5.53 -0.18
N ASN A 108 -6.05 6.02 -0.40
CA ASN A 108 -6.39 7.02 -1.43
C ASN A 108 -7.50 7.94 -0.93
N GLY A 109 -7.49 9.21 -1.32
CA GLY A 109 -8.54 10.19 -1.02
C GLY A 109 -9.68 10.22 -2.04
N ALA A 110 -9.53 9.55 -3.18
CA ALA A 110 -10.55 9.42 -4.22
C ALA A 110 -10.69 7.97 -4.72
N PRO A 111 -11.80 7.61 -5.40
CA PRO A 111 -11.92 6.31 -6.07
C PRO A 111 -10.79 6.06 -7.07
N ILE A 112 -10.41 4.78 -7.18
CA ILE A 112 -9.35 4.31 -8.07
C ILE A 112 -9.81 3.14 -8.95
N GLU A 113 -9.18 3.01 -10.11
CA GLU A 113 -9.30 1.81 -10.94
C GLU A 113 -8.43 0.68 -10.35
N MET A 114 -8.93 -0.55 -10.38
CA MET A 114 -8.23 -1.74 -9.87
C MET A 114 -8.24 -2.85 -10.93
N PRO A 115 -7.43 -2.76 -12.00
CA PRO A 115 -7.43 -3.76 -13.08
C PRO A 115 -7.07 -5.17 -12.59
N TRP A 116 -6.32 -5.27 -11.50
CA TRP A 116 -5.86 -6.50 -10.84
C TRP A 116 -6.87 -7.11 -9.85
N ILE A 117 -8.05 -6.51 -9.66
CA ILE A 117 -9.00 -6.90 -8.58
C ILE A 117 -9.42 -8.37 -8.61
N HIS A 118 -9.39 -9.01 -9.79
CA HIS A 118 -9.75 -10.43 -9.94
C HIS A 118 -8.57 -11.38 -9.69
N GLU A 119 -7.34 -10.88 -9.60
CA GLU A 119 -6.13 -11.65 -9.28
C GLU A 119 -5.83 -11.64 -7.78
N VAL A 120 -6.39 -10.69 -7.03
CA VAL A 120 -6.10 -10.48 -5.60
C VAL A 120 -7.18 -11.10 -4.71
N PRO A 121 -6.80 -11.94 -3.71
CA PRO A 121 -7.75 -12.59 -2.80
C PRO A 121 -8.49 -11.62 -1.87
N ALA A 122 -7.82 -10.57 -1.41
CA ALA A 122 -8.36 -9.64 -0.42
C ALA A 122 -7.87 -8.21 -0.66
N VAL A 123 -8.80 -7.26 -0.56
CA VAL A 123 -8.53 -5.82 -0.63
C VAL A 123 -9.14 -5.15 0.59
N LEU A 124 -8.35 -4.34 1.28
CA LEU A 124 -8.79 -3.50 2.39
C LEU A 124 -8.66 -2.04 1.99
N GLU A 125 -9.79 -1.37 1.75
CA GLU A 125 -9.83 0.07 1.48
C GLU A 125 -9.84 0.84 2.81
N THR A 126 -8.80 1.64 3.04
CA THR A 126 -8.61 2.41 4.28
C THR A 126 -8.74 3.91 4.06
N TYR A 127 -8.87 4.36 2.81
CA TYR A 127 -8.81 5.75 2.40
C TYR A 127 -7.64 6.47 3.10
N LEU A 128 -7.84 7.71 3.53
CA LEU A 128 -6.86 8.48 4.28
C LEU A 128 -7.20 8.42 5.78
N SER A 129 -6.93 7.28 6.41
CA SER A 129 -7.31 6.91 7.80
C SER A 129 -6.78 7.79 8.95
N GLY A 130 -6.10 8.91 8.65
CA GLY A 130 -5.55 9.79 9.67
C GLY A 130 -4.40 9.17 10.47
N GLN A 131 -4.14 9.70 11.67
CA GLN A 131 -2.94 9.41 12.47
C GLN A 131 -2.89 7.99 13.10
N ALA A 132 -4.04 7.30 13.20
CA ALA A 132 -4.17 5.97 13.80
C ALA A 132 -4.54 4.87 12.78
N GLY A 133 -4.38 5.16 11.47
CA GLY A 133 -4.77 4.25 10.40
C GLY A 133 -3.98 2.94 10.38
N GLY A 134 -2.75 2.96 10.87
CA GLY A 134 -1.90 1.76 10.95
C GLY A 134 -2.45 0.71 11.91
N LEU A 135 -2.86 1.11 13.12
CA LEU A 135 -3.48 0.20 14.09
C LEU A 135 -4.87 -0.25 13.64
N ALA A 136 -5.70 0.68 13.14
CA ALA A 136 -7.04 0.35 12.69
C ALA A 136 -7.05 -0.65 11.52
N GLY A 137 -6.05 -0.59 10.63
CA GLY A 137 -5.88 -1.59 9.58
C GLY A 137 -5.32 -2.93 10.07
N ALA A 138 -4.46 -2.92 11.10
CA ALA A 138 -3.90 -4.14 11.68
C ALA A 138 -4.92 -4.94 12.53
N ASP A 139 -5.93 -4.27 13.10
CA ASP A 139 -6.99 -4.88 13.90
C ASP A 139 -8.08 -5.61 13.05
N LEU A 140 -8.12 -5.39 11.73
CA LEU A 140 -9.13 -5.93 10.80
C LEU A 140 -8.67 -7.25 10.15
#